data_AF-A0A1B2J0K7-F1
#
_entry.id   AF-A0A1B2J0K7-F1
#
_cell.length_a   1.000
_cell.length_b   1.000
_cell.length_c   1.000
_cell.angle_alpha   90.00
_cell.angle_beta   90.00
_cell.angle_gamma   90.00
#
_symmetry.space_group_name_H-M   'P 1'
#
loop_
_entity.id
_entity.type
_entity.pdbx_description
1 polymer ?
#
loop_
_entity_poly.entity_id
_entity_poly.type
_entity_poly.pdbx_seq_one_letter_code
_entity_poly.pdbx_strand_id
1 'polypeptide(L)'
;MAQDDETVELTPGTPEFEKMVFKLNQEVNAENLAILNYDGNELQQIEEGVYAQPAYVADDFNLFFIVTQLIEDDWIVAFSQATIENESDITDLSEPIPTGKGLNMLGNQSPDDANKLLQYFNTLSDANRGEWRLLQ
;
A
#
# COMPACT_ATOMS: atom_id res chain seq x y z
N MET A 1 12.77 28.40 25.35
CA MET A 1 13.47 27.16 24.97
C MET A 1 12.80 26.69 23.69
N ALA A 2 13.58 26.49 22.63
CA ALA A 2 13.09 26.23 21.29
C ALA A 2 12.45 24.84 21.19
N GLN A 3 11.51 24.75 20.24
CA GLN A 3 10.68 23.62 19.85
C GLN A 3 11.43 22.27 19.82
N ASP A 4 10.98 21.33 20.66
CA ASP A 4 11.02 19.90 20.32
C ASP A 4 9.85 19.70 19.36
N ASP A 5 10.10 19.92 18.07
CA ASP A 5 9.28 19.32 17.03
C ASP A 5 9.61 17.83 17.14
N GLU A 6 8.82 17.11 17.93
CA GLU A 6 8.83 15.65 17.95
C GLU A 6 8.55 15.22 16.51
N THR A 7 9.61 15.06 15.71
CA THR A 7 9.57 14.26 14.50
C THR A 7 9.20 12.88 14.98
N VAL A 8 7.90 12.61 15.11
CA VAL A 8 7.37 11.28 15.35
C VAL A 8 7.96 10.45 14.22
N GLU A 9 8.96 9.63 14.52
CA GLU A 9 9.44 8.62 13.60
C GLU A 9 8.26 7.66 13.42
N LEU A 10 7.49 7.89 12.36
CA LEU A 10 6.29 7.13 12.04
C LEU A 10 6.73 5.74 11.58
N THR A 11 6.98 4.87 12.55
CA THR A 11 7.38 3.49 12.33
C THR A 11 6.14 2.60 12.14
N PRO A 12 6.16 1.67 11.19
CA PRO A 12 5.16 0.61 11.11
C PRO A 12 5.02 -0.15 12.42
N GLY A 13 3.81 -0.63 12.71
CA GLY A 13 3.46 -1.24 14.00
C GLY A 13 3.02 -0.24 15.08
N THR A 14 3.08 1.06 14.82
CA THR A 14 2.53 2.09 15.73
C THR A 14 1.05 2.38 15.40
N PRO A 15 0.24 2.79 16.40
CA PRO A 15 -1.17 3.18 16.18
C PRO A 15 -1.33 4.39 15.26
N GLU A 16 -0.30 5.23 15.16
CA GLU A 16 -0.29 6.43 14.31
C GLU A 16 -0.12 6.04 12.84
N PHE A 17 0.75 5.06 12.55
CA PHE A 17 0.93 4.52 11.21
C PHE A 17 -0.36 3.88 10.65
N GLU A 18 -1.22 3.32 11.52
CA GLU A 18 -2.53 2.77 11.13
C GLU A 18 -3.51 3.81 10.57
N LYS A 19 -3.22 5.11 10.74
CA LYS A 19 -4.03 6.21 10.22
C LYS A 19 -3.38 6.92 9.04
N MET A 20 -2.18 6.48 8.65
CA MET A 20 -1.47 7.06 7.53
C MET A 20 -1.89 6.40 6.23
N VAL A 21 -2.15 7.20 5.22
CA VAL A 21 -2.41 6.78 3.84
C VAL A 21 -1.19 7.08 3.01
N PHE A 22 -0.80 6.15 2.12
CA PHE A 22 0.25 6.42 1.16
C PHE A 22 -0.36 7.11 -0.07
N LYS A 23 -0.13 8.41 -0.20
CA LYS A 23 -0.60 9.22 -1.32
C LYS A 23 0.49 9.30 -2.38
N LEU A 24 0.13 9.09 -3.64
CA LEU A 24 1.02 9.28 -4.78
C LEU A 24 1.09 10.76 -5.16
N ASN A 25 2.30 11.21 -5.51
CA ASN A 25 2.57 12.60 -5.90
C ASN A 25 2.27 12.84 -7.39
N GLN A 26 1.99 11.79 -8.14
CA GLN A 26 1.73 11.82 -9.57
C GLN A 26 0.50 10.98 -9.88
N GLU A 27 -0.24 11.40 -10.90
CA GLU A 27 -1.33 10.61 -11.46
C GLU A 27 -0.81 9.26 -11.95
N VAL A 28 -1.63 8.21 -11.87
CA VAL A 28 -1.25 6.88 -12.37
C VAL A 28 -1.77 6.70 -13.79
N ASN A 29 -0.88 6.38 -14.71
CA ASN A 29 -1.17 6.15 -16.12
C ASN A 29 -0.28 5.03 -16.69
N ALA A 30 -0.56 4.58 -17.92
CA ALA A 30 0.14 3.46 -18.54
C ALA A 30 1.68 3.66 -18.65
N GLU A 31 2.18 4.89 -18.64
CA GLU A 31 3.60 5.19 -18.76
C GLU A 31 4.34 5.05 -17.41
N ASN A 32 3.65 5.29 -16.29
CA ASN A 32 4.26 5.24 -14.96
C ASN A 32 3.76 4.08 -14.10
N LEU A 33 2.74 3.33 -14.53
CA LEU A 33 2.17 2.19 -13.82
C LEU A 33 3.26 1.16 -13.45
N ALA A 34 4.17 0.88 -14.38
CA ALA A 34 5.26 -0.07 -14.17
C ALA A 34 6.27 0.35 -13.09
N ILE A 35 6.32 1.64 -12.74
CA ILE A 35 7.17 2.16 -11.64
C ILE A 35 6.64 1.70 -10.29
N LEU A 36 5.33 1.46 -10.21
CA LEU A 36 4.63 0.99 -9.01
C LEU A 36 4.58 -0.54 -8.93
N ASN A 37 5.27 -1.27 -9.82
CA ASN A 37 5.37 -2.72 -9.74
C ASN A 37 6.18 -3.12 -8.49
N TYR A 38 5.66 -4.09 -7.73
CA TYR A 38 6.27 -4.58 -6.52
C TYR A 38 6.64 -6.06 -6.63
N ASP A 39 7.86 -6.40 -6.21
CA ASP A 39 8.38 -7.78 -6.17
C ASP A 39 8.28 -8.53 -7.52
N GLY A 40 8.38 -7.79 -8.63
CA GLY A 40 8.25 -8.34 -9.99
C GLY A 40 6.81 -8.58 -10.45
N ASN A 41 5.81 -8.24 -9.63
CA ASN A 41 4.41 -8.29 -10.00
C ASN A 41 3.99 -7.01 -10.72
N GLU A 42 3.12 -7.16 -11.72
CA GLU A 42 2.60 -6.04 -12.48
C GLU A 42 1.23 -5.61 -11.93
N LEU A 43 1.02 -4.30 -11.83
CA LEU A 43 -0.31 -3.75 -11.58
C LEU A 43 -1.27 -4.09 -12.73
N GLN A 44 -2.31 -4.84 -12.41
CA GLN A 44 -3.38 -5.19 -13.32
C GLN A 44 -4.56 -4.27 -13.10
N GLN A 45 -5.11 -3.73 -14.19
CA GLN A 45 -6.33 -2.93 -14.09
C GLN A 45 -7.53 -3.85 -13.83
N ILE A 46 -8.19 -3.69 -12.69
CA ILE A 46 -9.39 -4.46 -12.35
C ILE A 46 -10.68 -3.69 -12.69
N GLU A 47 -10.62 -2.36 -12.59
CA GLU A 47 -11.71 -1.46 -12.98
C GLU A 47 -11.13 -0.14 -13.54
N GLU A 48 -11.98 0.72 -14.12
CA GLU A 48 -11.55 2.04 -14.59
C GLU A 48 -10.98 2.86 -13.43
N GLY A 49 -9.69 3.23 -13.51
CA GLY A 49 -9.01 3.97 -12.44
C GLY A 49 -8.61 3.13 -11.21
N VAL A 50 -8.78 1.81 -11.24
CA VAL A 50 -8.43 0.90 -10.14
C VAL A 50 -7.47 -0.18 -10.63
N TYR A 51 -6.29 -0.22 -10.03
CA TYR A 51 -5.27 -1.22 -10.33
C TYR A 51 -4.97 -2.06 -9.10
N ALA A 52 -4.74 -3.35 -9.31
CA ALA A 52 -4.41 -4.28 -8.25
C ALA A 52 -3.16 -5.10 -8.58
N GLN A 53 -2.37 -5.41 -7.56
CA GLN A 53 -1.27 -6.37 -7.65
C GLN A 53 -1.11 -7.11 -6.32
N PRO A 54 -0.58 -8.34 -6.33
CA PRO A 54 -0.26 -9.05 -5.10
C PRO A 54 0.89 -8.34 -4.37
N ALA A 55 0.69 -8.09 -3.08
CA ALA A 55 1.71 -7.57 -2.16
C ALA A 55 2.30 -8.71 -1.32
N TYR A 56 1.48 -9.69 -0.97
CA TYR A 56 1.87 -10.90 -0.27
C TYR A 56 0.83 -11.99 -0.55
N VAL A 57 1.26 -13.22 -0.86
CA VAL A 57 0.38 -14.35 -1.15
C VAL A 57 0.89 -15.55 -0.35
N ALA A 58 0.01 -16.14 0.45
CA ALA A 58 0.27 -17.34 1.24
C ALA A 58 -1.03 -18.12 1.44
N ASP A 59 -0.91 -19.40 1.82
CA ASP A 59 -2.07 -20.31 1.91
C ASP A 59 -3.27 -19.74 2.70
N ASP A 60 -3.02 -19.05 3.81
CA ASP A 60 -4.06 -18.53 4.71
C ASP A 60 -4.18 -16.99 4.72
N PHE A 61 -3.29 -16.28 4.05
CA PHE A 61 -3.26 -14.81 4.09
C PHE A 61 -2.73 -14.23 2.78
N ASN A 62 -3.62 -13.56 2.04
CA ASN A 62 -3.28 -12.89 0.80
C ASN A 62 -3.60 -11.40 0.93
N LEU A 63 -2.61 -10.58 0.65
CA LEU A 63 -2.67 -9.13 0.70
C LEU A 63 -2.33 -8.56 -0.67
N PHE A 64 -3.18 -7.67 -1.16
CA PHE A 64 -3.05 -7.01 -2.45
C PHE A 64 -2.93 -5.51 -2.24
N PHE A 65 -2.16 -4.85 -3.10
CA PHE A 65 -2.24 -3.41 -3.26
C PHE A 65 -3.37 -3.06 -4.19
N ILE A 66 -4.14 -2.05 -3.82
CA ILE A 66 -5.15 -1.41 -4.64
C ILE A 66 -4.70 0.03 -4.85
N VAL A 67 -4.31 0.36 -6.08
CA VAL A 67 -3.94 1.72 -6.48
C VAL A 67 -5.15 2.34 -7.13
N THR A 68 -5.69 3.39 -6.52
CA THR A 68 -6.94 4.01 -6.95
C THR A 68 -6.95 5.51 -6.71
N GLN A 69 -7.80 6.21 -7.45
CA GLN A 69 -8.02 7.64 -7.32
C GLN A 69 -9.08 7.92 -6.24
N LEU A 70 -8.75 8.81 -5.29
CA LEU A 70 -9.69 9.44 -4.38
C LEU A 70 -10.37 10.65 -5.05
N ILE A 71 -11.25 11.30 -4.29
CA ILE A 71 -11.89 12.56 -4.66
C ILE A 71 -10.81 13.65 -4.83
N GLU A 72 -10.95 14.52 -5.85
CA GLU A 72 -10.02 15.63 -6.17
C GLU A 72 -8.62 15.21 -6.68
N ASP A 73 -8.57 14.21 -7.57
CA ASP A 73 -7.39 13.78 -8.34
C ASP A 73 -6.26 13.08 -7.55
N ASP A 74 -6.47 12.84 -6.27
CA ASP A 74 -5.47 12.24 -5.39
C ASP A 74 -5.39 10.73 -5.55
N TRP A 75 -4.26 10.22 -6.04
CA TRP A 75 -4.02 8.78 -6.12
C TRP A 75 -3.47 8.24 -4.80
N ILE A 76 -3.97 7.09 -4.37
CA ILE A 76 -3.51 6.42 -3.15
C ILE A 76 -3.17 4.96 -3.41
N VAL A 77 -2.36 4.40 -2.52
CA VAL A 77 -2.15 2.97 -2.41
C VAL A 77 -2.87 2.47 -1.16
N ALA A 78 -3.87 1.63 -1.37
CA ALA A 78 -4.62 0.92 -0.35
C ALA A 78 -4.23 -0.56 -0.32
N PHE A 79 -4.58 -1.23 0.78
CA PHE A 79 -4.41 -2.67 0.95
C PHE A 79 -5.77 -3.35 0.88
N SER A 80 -5.86 -4.52 0.29
CA SER A 80 -7.07 -5.36 0.37
C SER A 80 -6.65 -6.80 0.59
N GLN A 81 -7.40 -7.52 1.43
CA GLN A 81 -7.22 -8.95 1.55
C GLN A 81 -7.96 -9.64 0.42
N ALA A 82 -7.35 -10.67 -0.15
CA ALA A 82 -7.98 -11.49 -1.18
C ALA A 82 -8.26 -12.89 -0.68
N THR A 83 -9.42 -13.43 -1.04
CA THR A 83 -9.66 -14.86 -0.98
C THR A 83 -9.26 -15.43 -2.34
N ILE A 84 -8.25 -16.32 -2.34
CA ILE A 84 -7.81 -17.03 -3.53
C ILE A 84 -8.38 -18.45 -3.46
N GLU A 85 -9.20 -18.82 -4.44
CA GLU A 85 -9.66 -20.19 -4.64
C GLU A 85 -8.93 -20.81 -5.84
N ASN A 86 -8.83 -22.14 -5.87
CA ASN A 86 -8.18 -22.89 -6.96
C ASN A 86 -6.75 -22.41 -7.28
N GLU A 87 -5.97 -22.05 -6.26
CA GLU A 87 -4.55 -21.68 -6.33
C GLU A 87 -4.25 -20.37 -7.09
N SER A 88 -5.19 -19.77 -7.82
CA SER A 88 -4.95 -18.54 -8.60
C SER A 88 -6.17 -17.65 -8.86
N ASP A 89 -7.39 -18.08 -8.56
CA ASP A 89 -8.59 -17.26 -8.79
C ASP A 89 -8.88 -16.39 -7.57
N ILE A 90 -8.72 -15.08 -7.70
CA ILE A 90 -9.20 -14.13 -6.69
C ILE A 90 -10.73 -14.11 -6.77
N THR A 91 -11.40 -14.70 -5.78
CA THR A 91 -12.87 -14.78 -5.77
C THR A 91 -13.54 -13.70 -4.96
N ASP A 92 -12.82 -13.12 -4.00
CA ASP A 92 -13.33 -12.04 -3.16
C ASP A 92 -12.19 -11.10 -2.75
N LEU A 93 -12.46 -9.78 -2.81
CA LEU A 93 -11.57 -8.74 -2.31
C LEU A 93 -12.27 -8.05 -1.14
N SER A 94 -11.58 -7.96 0.01
CA SER A 94 -12.09 -7.25 1.17
C SER A 94 -12.20 -5.75 0.89
N GLU A 95 -12.92 -5.04 1.76
CA GLU A 95 -12.94 -3.58 1.74
C GLU A 95 -11.50 -3.00 1.71
N PRO A 96 -11.24 -2.01 0.84
CA PRO A 96 -9.93 -1.37 0.78
C PRO A 96 -9.58 -0.72 2.12
N ILE A 97 -8.38 -1.01 2.58
CA ILE A 97 -7.75 -0.47 3.78
C ILE A 97 -6.73 0.56 3.28
N PRO A 98 -7.11 1.85 3.13
CA PRO A 98 -6.22 2.87 2.56
C PRO A 98 -5.03 3.19 3.48
N THR A 99 -5.05 2.69 4.71
CA THR A 99 -4.07 3.06 5.73
C THR A 99 -2.98 2.02 5.94
N GLY A 100 -1.89 2.42 6.63
CA GLY A 100 -0.79 1.56 7.07
C GLY A 100 -1.21 0.38 7.97
N LYS A 101 -2.50 0.26 8.30
CA LYS A 101 -3.08 -0.92 8.94
C LYS A 101 -2.83 -2.20 8.13
N GLY A 102 -2.86 -2.16 6.80
CA GLY A 102 -2.54 -3.34 5.97
C GLY A 102 -1.10 -3.84 6.17
N LEU A 103 -0.16 -2.91 6.31
CA LEU A 103 1.23 -3.16 6.69
C LEU A 103 1.36 -3.81 8.07
N ASN A 104 0.62 -3.31 9.06
CA ASN A 104 0.60 -3.90 10.40
C ASN A 104 0.02 -5.33 10.38
N MET A 105 -1.01 -5.58 9.57
CA MET A 105 -1.58 -6.92 9.40
C MET A 105 -0.54 -7.88 8.82
N LEU A 106 0.17 -7.47 7.76
CA LEU A 106 1.28 -8.25 7.23
C LEU A 106 2.38 -8.46 8.28
N GLY A 107 2.72 -7.43 9.06
CA GLY A 107 3.76 -7.54 10.10
C GLY A 107 3.46 -8.55 11.19
N ASN A 108 2.18 -8.80 11.49
CA ASN A 108 1.77 -9.87 12.42
C ASN A 108 1.93 -11.27 11.80
N GLN A 109 1.84 -11.39 10.47
CA GLN A 109 1.91 -12.67 9.77
C GLN A 109 3.35 -13.01 9.31
N SER A 110 4.01 -12.05 8.66
CA SER A 110 5.40 -12.12 8.19
C SER A 110 6.10 -10.78 8.43
N PRO A 111 6.88 -10.65 9.53
CA PRO A 111 7.67 -9.44 9.81
C PRO A 111 8.67 -9.11 8.70
N ASP A 112 9.28 -10.13 8.09
CA ASP A 112 10.25 -9.96 7.01
C ASP A 112 9.61 -9.35 5.76
N ASP A 113 8.44 -9.83 5.35
CA ASP A 113 7.75 -9.30 4.18
C ASP A 113 7.14 -7.92 4.45
N ALA A 114 6.67 -7.66 5.67
CA ALA A 114 6.27 -6.31 6.08
C ALA A 114 7.44 -5.32 5.98
N ASN A 115 8.65 -5.73 6.35
CA ASN A 115 9.85 -4.91 6.21
C ASN A 115 10.22 -4.65 4.74
N LYS A 116 10.15 -5.66 3.85
CA LYS A 116 10.37 -5.47 2.40
C LYS A 116 9.36 -4.48 1.82
N LEU A 117 8.12 -4.62 2.22
CA LEU A 117 7.02 -3.79 1.74
C LEU A 117 7.14 -2.35 2.26
N LEU A 118 7.57 -2.16 3.52
CA LEU A 118 7.97 -0.85 4.02
C LEU A 118 9.11 -0.24 3.22
N GLN A 119 10.16 -1.02 2.92
CA GLN A 119 11.29 -0.53 2.12
C GLN A 119 10.86 -0.11 0.71
N TYR A 120 9.88 -0.80 0.12
CA TYR A 120 9.27 -0.39 -1.14
C TYR A 120 8.61 0.99 -1.05
N PHE A 121 7.76 1.23 -0.04
CA PHE A 121 7.17 2.56 0.17
C PHE A 121 8.21 3.63 0.46
N ASN A 122 9.26 3.32 1.23
CA ASN A 122 10.37 4.24 1.44
C ASN A 122 11.09 4.56 0.13
N THR A 123 11.29 3.58 -0.75
CA THR A 123 11.90 3.79 -2.07
C THR A 123 11.04 4.70 -2.94
N LEU A 124 9.71 4.51 -2.93
CA LEU A 124 8.78 5.41 -3.61
C LEU A 124 8.84 6.83 -3.05
N SER A 125 8.93 6.97 -1.72
CA SER A 125 9.06 8.26 -1.03
C SER A 125 10.36 8.97 -1.37
N ASP A 126 11.50 8.26 -1.30
CA ASP A 126 12.82 8.78 -1.64
C ASP A 126 12.90 9.20 -3.12
N ALA A 127 12.17 8.49 -3.99
CA ALA A 127 12.03 8.83 -5.41
C ALA A 127 11.00 9.95 -5.69
N ASN A 128 10.43 10.57 -4.64
CA ASN A 128 9.39 11.59 -4.71
C ASN A 128 8.14 11.14 -5.49
N ARG A 129 7.80 9.85 -5.42
CA ARG A 129 6.64 9.24 -6.10
C ARG A 129 5.40 9.21 -5.23
N GLY A 130 5.56 9.21 -3.92
CA GLY A 130 4.47 9.30 -2.97
C GLY A 130 4.98 9.58 -1.57
N GLU A 131 4.07 9.77 -0.64
CA GLU A 131 4.42 10.04 0.75
C GLU A 131 3.30 9.61 1.67
N TRP A 132 3.68 9.22 2.89
CA TRP A 132 2.72 8.91 3.94
C TRP A 132 2.10 10.20 4.46
N ARG A 133 0.77 10.29 4.37
CA ARG A 133 -0.03 11.40 4.86
C ARG A 133 -0.99 10.90 5.93
N LEU A 134 -1.10 11.63 7.03
CA LEU A 134 -2.11 11.34 8.04
C LEU A 134 -3.48 11.77 7.53
N LEU A 135 -4.49 10.88 7.60
CA LEU A 135 -5.87 11.29 7.40
C LEU A 135 -6.30 12.16 8.59
N GLN A 136 -6.68 13.42 8.34
CA GLN A 136 -7.22 14.33 9.34
C GLN A 136 -8.73 14.13 9.54
#